data_AF-A0A8H7WA28-F1
#
_entry.id   AF-A0A8H7WA28-F1
#
_cell.length_a   1.000
_cell.length_b   1.000
_cell.length_c   1.000
_cell.angle_alpha   90.00
_cell.angle_beta   90.00
_cell.angle_gamma   90.00
#
_symmetry.space_group_name_H-M   'P 1'
#
loop_
_entity.id
_entity.type
_entity.pdbx_description
1 polymer ?
#
loop_
_entity_poly.entity_id
_entity_poly.type
_entity_poly.pdbx_seq_one_letter_code
_entity_poly.pdbx_strand_id
1 'polypeptide(L)'
;MFTRLDVTASQIVITRPLVLEGPEVSSHFDSAHSSLDKINDSLSEILTAGFSSFELERLRSALEHWSQEFHRYQNRESSRLDPYITERIRVLKVVQITIATILDVEPAEAREYEEMVWDRYEADFESVVSISESIVDTALSSSPITGTMAPRFMPDTGFVNPLFCVVTWCQNPHLRRKAIDILERAACRDGFWDSEICARTGRIIMMLEERDLGAMSCSSDIPSWKRICMIEPKFAEEGGGAFIRYMRAAKLGGKDDNGSILKEVFEETVPW
;
A
#
# COMPACT_ATOMS: atom_id res chain seq x y z
N MET A 1 -15.53 -6.78 -14.97
CA MET A 1 -14.43 -7.61 -14.47
C MET A 1 -13.56 -6.67 -13.66
N PHE A 2 -13.52 -6.85 -12.34
CA PHE A 2 -12.87 -5.90 -11.45
C PHE A 2 -11.35 -5.92 -11.72
N THR A 3 -10.82 -4.78 -12.14
CA THR A 3 -9.37 -4.58 -12.34
C THR A 3 -8.71 -4.43 -10.98
N ARG A 4 -7.38 -4.51 -10.91
CA ARG A 4 -6.67 -4.23 -9.67
C ARG A 4 -6.97 -2.83 -9.13
N LEU A 5 -7.41 -1.86 -9.94
CA LEU A 5 -7.93 -0.58 -9.45
C LEU A 5 -9.20 -0.72 -8.59
N ASP A 6 -10.09 -1.67 -8.90
CA ASP A 6 -11.32 -1.90 -8.14
C ASP A 6 -11.08 -2.70 -6.85
N VAL A 7 -10.15 -3.66 -6.90
CA VAL A 7 -9.74 -4.45 -5.71
C VAL A 7 -8.82 -3.62 -4.82
N THR A 8 -7.89 -2.86 -5.39
CA THR A 8 -7.07 -1.94 -4.58
C THR A 8 -7.92 -0.81 -4.06
N ALA A 9 -8.92 -0.31 -4.80
CA ALA A 9 -9.91 0.60 -4.25
C ALA A 9 -10.53 0.04 -2.96
N SER A 10 -11.06 -1.19 -2.98
CA SER A 10 -11.56 -1.83 -1.74
C SER A 10 -10.52 -2.06 -0.63
N GLN A 11 -9.22 -1.98 -0.94
CA GLN A 11 -8.11 -2.07 0.01
C GLN A 11 -7.56 -0.69 0.44
N ILE A 12 -7.80 0.37 -0.34
CA ILE A 12 -7.47 1.78 -0.03
C ILE A 12 -8.68 2.41 0.68
N VAL A 13 -9.35 1.68 1.58
CA VAL A 13 -9.91 2.38 2.72
C VAL A 13 -8.67 2.77 3.51
N ILE A 14 -8.13 3.96 3.22
CA ILE A 14 -7.22 4.64 4.12
C ILE A 14 -7.97 4.61 5.44
N THR A 15 -7.55 3.72 6.34
CA THR A 15 -8.06 3.74 7.70
C THR A 15 -7.88 5.17 8.12
N ARG A 16 -9.00 5.87 8.37
CA ARG A 16 -9.03 7.25 8.84
C ARG A 16 -7.89 7.36 9.83
N PRO A 17 -6.83 8.13 9.55
CA PRO A 17 -5.75 8.24 10.50
C PRO A 17 -6.36 8.94 11.73
N LEU A 18 -6.89 8.18 12.69
CA LEU A 18 -7.13 8.58 14.08
C LEU A 18 -5.86 9.22 14.65
N VAL A 19 -4.71 8.97 14.01
CA VAL A 19 -3.49 9.78 14.00
C VAL A 19 -3.79 11.24 14.26
N LEU A 20 -4.83 11.83 13.68
CA LEU A 20 -5.17 13.25 13.74
C LEU A 20 -6.08 13.73 14.89
N GLU A 21 -6.57 12.83 15.75
CA GLU A 21 -7.44 13.21 16.87
C GLU A 21 -6.64 13.68 18.10
N GLY A 22 -6.67 14.99 18.37
CA GLY A 22 -6.08 15.61 19.56
C GLY A 22 -6.19 17.14 19.55
N PRO A 23 -6.52 17.81 20.68
CA PRO A 23 -6.81 19.24 20.71
C PRO A 23 -5.61 20.12 20.30
N GLU A 24 -4.39 19.68 20.57
CA GLU A 24 -3.16 20.41 20.21
C GLU A 24 -2.81 20.26 18.72
N VAL A 25 -3.19 19.16 18.08
CA VAL A 25 -2.93 18.89 16.66
C VAL A 25 -3.95 19.58 15.76
N SER A 26 -5.24 19.58 16.14
CA SER A 26 -6.31 20.13 15.29
C SER A 26 -6.02 21.58 14.90
N SER A 27 -5.80 22.47 15.89
CA SER A 27 -5.64 23.91 15.64
C SER A 27 -4.47 24.29 14.70
N HIS A 28 -3.41 23.48 14.64
CA HIS A 28 -2.26 23.73 13.76
C HIS A 28 -2.41 23.12 12.37
N PHE A 29 -3.32 22.15 12.21
CA PHE A 29 -3.52 21.38 11.00
C PHE A 29 -4.89 21.58 10.34
N ASP A 30 -5.82 22.36 10.92
CA ASP A 30 -7.23 22.45 10.49
C ASP A 30 -7.44 22.53 8.95
N SER A 31 -6.63 23.32 8.23
CA SER A 31 -6.70 23.43 6.75
C SER A 31 -6.26 22.14 6.03
N ALA A 32 -5.13 21.56 6.43
CA ALA A 32 -4.60 20.32 5.88
C ALA A 32 -5.48 19.11 6.27
N HIS A 33 -6.05 19.14 7.47
CA HIS A 33 -7.01 18.18 7.99
C HIS A 33 -8.28 18.14 7.14
N SER A 34 -8.93 19.30 6.96
CA SER A 34 -10.13 19.42 6.15
C SER A 34 -9.90 18.99 4.70
N SER A 35 -8.68 19.19 4.20
CA SER A 35 -8.30 18.77 2.86
C SER A 35 -8.08 17.25 2.78
N LEU A 36 -7.51 16.63 3.82
CA LEU A 36 -7.37 15.18 3.93
C LEU A 36 -8.74 14.49 4.08
N ASP A 37 -9.64 15.06 4.87
CA ASP A 37 -11.01 14.55 5.04
C ASP A 37 -11.76 14.56 3.72
N LYS A 38 -11.66 15.65 2.94
CA LYS A 38 -12.24 15.72 1.58
C LYS A 38 -11.67 14.68 0.63
N ILE A 39 -10.36 14.39 0.74
CA ILE A 39 -9.71 13.34 -0.04
C ILE A 39 -10.22 11.97 0.39
N ASN A 40 -10.31 11.68 1.69
CA ASN A 40 -10.79 10.41 2.23
C ASN A 40 -12.27 10.16 1.90
N ASP A 41 -13.12 11.17 2.06
CA ASP A 41 -14.55 11.10 1.71
C ASP A 41 -14.71 10.84 0.21
N SER A 42 -13.95 11.55 -0.63
CA SER A 42 -13.98 11.35 -2.08
C SER A 42 -13.44 9.97 -2.47
N LEU A 43 -12.35 9.51 -1.85
CA LEU A 43 -11.80 8.17 -2.09
C LEU A 43 -12.85 7.11 -1.73
N SER A 44 -13.50 7.21 -0.57
CA SER A 44 -14.54 6.28 -0.13
C SER A 44 -15.73 6.22 -1.09
N GLU A 45 -16.21 7.37 -1.59
CA GLU A 45 -17.28 7.42 -2.61
C GLU A 45 -16.84 6.74 -3.92
N ILE A 46 -15.56 6.91 -4.28
CA ILE A 46 -14.97 6.39 -5.51
C ILE A 46 -14.79 4.87 -5.47
N LEU A 47 -14.50 4.28 -4.29
CA LEU A 47 -14.44 2.82 -4.12
C LEU A 47 -15.80 2.16 -4.35
N THR A 48 -16.89 2.90 -4.15
CA THR A 48 -18.27 2.41 -4.30
C THR A 48 -18.89 2.63 -5.67
N ALA A 49 -18.48 3.66 -6.42
CA ALA A 49 -19.16 4.10 -7.65
C ALA A 49 -18.40 3.80 -8.96
N GLY A 50 -17.09 3.51 -8.88
CA GLY A 50 -16.21 3.36 -10.05
C GLY A 50 -15.72 4.70 -10.60
N PHE A 51 -14.59 4.67 -11.33
CA PHE A 51 -13.90 5.90 -11.76
C PHE A 51 -14.55 6.54 -13.00
N SER A 52 -15.09 7.76 -12.86
CA SER A 52 -15.19 8.68 -13.99
C SER A 52 -13.90 9.50 -14.16
N SER A 53 -13.57 9.90 -15.38
CA SER A 53 -12.41 10.78 -15.65
C SER A 53 -12.51 12.12 -14.90
N PHE A 54 -13.72 12.61 -14.68
CA PHE A 54 -13.97 13.85 -13.94
C PHE A 54 -13.67 13.71 -12.44
N GLU A 55 -14.02 12.58 -11.82
CA GLU A 55 -13.72 12.31 -10.41
C GLU A 55 -12.23 12.12 -10.17
N LEU A 56 -11.52 11.45 -11.09
CA LEU A 56 -10.07 11.32 -11.04
C LEU A 56 -9.38 12.69 -11.10
N GLU A 57 -9.79 13.57 -12.02
CA GLU A 57 -9.24 14.92 -12.11
C GLU A 57 -9.49 15.74 -10.84
N ARG A 58 -10.71 15.62 -10.26
CA ARG A 58 -11.05 16.27 -9.00
C ARG A 58 -10.16 15.79 -7.85
N LEU A 59 -9.92 14.49 -7.76
CA LEU A 59 -9.03 13.90 -6.75
C LEU A 59 -7.58 14.34 -6.94
N ARG A 60 -7.08 14.32 -8.17
CA ARG A 60 -5.71 14.79 -8.50
C ARG A 60 -5.52 16.23 -8.04
N SER A 61 -6.47 17.11 -8.37
CA SER A 61 -6.45 18.52 -7.95
C SER A 61 -6.51 18.67 -6.42
N ALA A 62 -7.34 17.88 -5.73
CA ALA A 62 -7.42 17.89 -4.27
C ALA A 62 -6.10 17.43 -3.62
N LEU A 63 -5.49 16.36 -4.12
CA LEU A 63 -4.20 15.85 -3.64
C LEU A 63 -3.08 16.85 -3.88
N GLU A 64 -3.05 17.51 -5.05
CA GLU A 64 -2.07 18.54 -5.36
C GLU A 64 -2.20 19.74 -4.41
N HIS A 65 -3.43 20.20 -4.17
CA HIS A 65 -3.68 21.28 -3.21
C HIS A 65 -3.23 20.90 -1.80
N TRP A 66 -3.58 19.70 -1.35
CA TRP A 66 -3.14 19.18 -0.05
C TRP A 66 -1.61 19.09 0.04
N SER A 67 -0.94 18.59 -1.01
CA SER A 67 0.52 18.49 -1.09
C SER A 67 1.20 19.85 -0.92
N GLN A 68 0.69 20.89 -1.59
CA GLN A 68 1.22 22.24 -1.48
C GLN A 68 1.06 22.80 -0.07
N GLU A 69 -0.11 22.64 0.55
CA GLU A 69 -0.37 23.09 1.92
C GLU A 69 0.49 22.33 2.94
N PHE A 70 0.62 21.02 2.77
CA PHE A 70 1.47 20.18 3.62
C PHE A 70 2.94 20.58 3.50
N HIS A 71 3.43 20.84 2.30
CA HIS A 71 4.81 21.28 2.08
C HIS A 71 5.08 22.67 2.69
N ARG A 72 4.13 23.61 2.56
CA ARG A 72 4.21 24.93 3.22
C ARG A 72 4.29 24.80 4.74
N TYR A 73 3.47 23.92 5.31
CA TYR A 73 3.49 23.63 6.74
C TYR A 73 4.84 23.07 7.19
N GLN A 74 5.36 22.05 6.50
CA GLN A 74 6.66 21.45 6.80
C GLN A 74 7.77 22.52 6.80
N ASN A 75 7.83 23.36 5.77
CA ASN A 75 8.86 24.39 5.66
C ASN A 75 8.77 25.45 6.77
N ARG A 76 7.56 25.80 7.22
CA ARG A 76 7.34 26.82 8.26
C ARG A 76 7.71 26.31 9.66
N GLU A 77 7.39 25.06 9.96
CA GLU A 77 7.49 24.52 11.32
C GLU A 77 8.66 23.55 11.51
N SER A 78 9.48 23.27 10.48
CA SER A 78 10.59 22.29 10.48
C SER A 78 11.52 22.33 11.71
N SER A 79 11.72 23.49 12.34
CA SER A 79 12.60 23.64 13.52
C SER A 79 11.89 23.49 14.88
N ARG A 80 10.57 23.26 14.91
CA ARG A 80 9.73 23.31 16.11
C ARG A 80 8.82 22.10 16.31
N LEU A 81 8.89 21.10 15.44
CA LEU A 81 7.98 19.96 15.49
C LEU A 81 8.31 19.05 16.68
N ASP A 82 7.30 18.82 17.52
CA ASP A 82 7.30 17.77 18.53
C ASP A 82 7.60 16.40 17.86
N PRO A 83 8.40 15.51 18.48
CA PRO A 83 8.55 14.12 18.04
C PRO A 83 7.23 13.44 17.66
N TYR A 84 6.16 13.67 18.42
CA TYR A 84 4.82 13.15 18.13
C TYR A 84 4.29 13.68 16.78
N ILE A 85 4.40 14.99 16.53
CA ILE A 85 3.94 15.60 15.27
C ILE A 85 4.80 15.14 14.10
N THR A 86 6.11 15.01 14.30
CA THR A 86 7.07 14.55 13.29
C THR A 86 6.71 13.16 12.77
N GLU A 87 6.34 12.25 13.66
CA GLU A 87 5.97 10.89 13.29
C GLU A 87 4.72 10.85 12.41
N ARG A 88 3.74 11.69 12.73
CA ARG A 88 2.46 11.78 12.01
C ARG A 88 2.64 12.38 10.61
N ILE A 89 3.56 13.33 10.47
CA ILE A 89 3.97 13.88 9.17
C ILE A 89 4.58 12.79 8.29
N ARG A 90 5.38 11.87 8.86
CA ARG A 90 5.95 10.75 8.10
C ARG A 90 4.87 9.82 7.58
N VAL A 91 3.89 9.46 8.42
CA VAL A 91 2.73 8.66 8.03
C VAL A 91 1.95 9.33 6.89
N LEU A 92 1.62 10.61 7.05
CA LEU A 92 0.92 11.38 6.00
C LEU A 92 1.68 11.41 4.68
N LYS A 93 3.02 11.51 4.73
CA LYS A 93 3.85 11.47 3.53
C LYS A 93 3.82 10.11 2.84
N VAL A 94 3.85 9.02 3.61
CA VAL A 94 3.73 7.65 3.06
C VAL A 94 2.38 7.46 2.37
N VAL A 95 1.30 7.89 3.03
CA VAL A 95 -0.06 7.83 2.47
C VAL A 95 -0.17 8.70 1.21
N GLN A 96 0.34 9.92 1.24
CA GLN A 96 0.35 10.83 0.09
C GLN A 96 1.01 10.19 -1.13
N ILE A 97 2.24 9.68 -0.98
CA ILE A 97 2.99 9.07 -2.08
C ILE A 97 2.17 7.92 -2.67
N THR A 98 1.60 7.07 -1.81
CA THR A 98 0.78 5.93 -2.24
C THR A 98 -0.44 6.39 -3.05
N ILE A 99 -1.23 7.34 -2.55
CA ILE A 99 -2.38 7.89 -3.29
C ILE A 99 -1.94 8.53 -4.61
N ALA A 100 -0.83 9.25 -4.62
CA ALA A 100 -0.30 9.86 -5.84
C ALA A 100 0.00 8.80 -6.91
N THR A 101 0.65 7.69 -6.55
CA THR A 101 0.93 6.59 -7.49
C THR A 101 -0.35 5.94 -8.04
N ILE A 102 -1.38 5.78 -7.19
CA ILE A 102 -2.67 5.22 -7.61
C ILE A 102 -3.37 6.14 -8.59
N LEU A 103 -3.46 7.42 -8.26
CA LEU A 103 -4.16 8.41 -9.07
C LEU A 103 -3.43 8.66 -10.38
N ASP A 104 -2.11 8.47 -10.42
CA ASP A 104 -1.31 8.72 -11.61
C ASP A 104 -1.47 7.66 -12.71
N VAL A 105 -1.94 6.46 -12.37
CA VAL A 105 -2.24 5.41 -13.34
C VAL A 105 -3.58 5.67 -14.03
N GLU A 106 -3.53 5.97 -15.33
CA GLU A 106 -4.73 6.13 -16.13
C GLU A 106 -5.50 4.80 -16.32
N PRO A 107 -6.84 4.79 -16.29
CA PRO A 107 -7.64 3.57 -16.45
C PRO A 107 -7.39 2.81 -17.77
N ALA A 108 -6.91 3.48 -18.81
CA ALA A 108 -6.50 2.84 -20.05
C ALA A 108 -5.18 2.07 -19.91
N GLU A 109 -4.19 2.67 -19.24
CA GLU A 109 -2.89 2.04 -18.98
C GLU A 109 -3.04 0.83 -18.05
N ALA A 110 -3.86 0.96 -17.02
CA ALA A 110 -4.20 -0.14 -16.13
C ALA A 110 -4.83 -1.34 -16.86
N ARG A 111 -5.54 -1.13 -17.97
CA ARG A 111 -6.13 -2.23 -18.75
C ARG A 111 -5.13 -2.90 -19.71
N GLU A 112 -4.17 -2.14 -20.23
CA GLU A 112 -3.26 -2.60 -21.28
C GLU A 112 -1.95 -3.17 -20.72
N TYR A 113 -1.42 -2.58 -19.65
CA TYR A 113 -0.13 -2.96 -19.07
C TYR A 113 -0.25 -3.47 -17.63
N GLU A 114 -1.45 -3.38 -17.04
CA GLU A 114 -1.87 -3.64 -15.66
C GLU A 114 -0.75 -3.76 -14.62
N GLU A 115 -0.01 -4.87 -14.58
CA GLU A 115 1.02 -5.11 -13.57
C GLU A 115 2.40 -4.51 -13.88
N MET A 116 2.67 -4.21 -15.15
CA MET A 116 3.92 -3.58 -15.59
C MET A 116 3.92 -2.07 -15.34
N VAL A 117 2.73 -1.45 -15.20
CA VAL A 117 2.62 0.01 -15.00
C VAL A 117 3.32 0.46 -13.73
N TRP A 118 3.37 -0.40 -12.71
CA TRP A 118 3.94 -0.10 -11.40
C TRP A 118 5.47 0.02 -11.41
N ASP A 119 6.15 -0.54 -12.41
CA ASP A 119 7.61 -0.48 -12.52
C ASP A 119 8.13 0.97 -12.60
N ARG A 120 7.31 1.92 -13.08
CA ARG A 120 7.69 3.33 -13.18
C ARG A 120 7.74 4.06 -11.83
N TYR A 121 7.11 3.51 -10.79
CA TYR A 121 7.01 4.12 -9.46
C TYR A 121 8.02 3.54 -8.46
N GLU A 122 9.09 2.89 -8.93
CA GLU A 122 10.10 2.28 -8.07
C GLU A 122 10.72 3.28 -7.07
N ALA A 123 10.97 4.52 -7.49
CA ALA A 123 11.49 5.58 -6.62
C ALA A 123 10.49 6.03 -5.54
N ASP A 124 9.19 6.06 -5.88
CA ASP A 124 8.12 6.35 -4.93
C ASP A 124 7.99 5.22 -3.91
N PHE A 125 8.07 3.97 -4.35
CA PHE A 125 8.07 2.80 -3.47
C PHE A 125 9.30 2.76 -2.55
N GLU A 126 10.48 3.12 -3.05
CA GLU A 126 11.68 3.26 -2.22
C GLU A 126 11.47 4.32 -1.13
N SER A 127 10.84 5.45 -1.47
CA SER A 127 10.50 6.50 -0.51
C SER A 127 9.52 6.01 0.55
N VAL A 128 8.46 5.28 0.17
CA VAL A 128 7.51 4.65 1.10
C VAL A 128 8.22 3.70 2.06
N VAL A 129 9.08 2.82 1.53
CA VAL A 129 9.85 1.84 2.32
C VAL A 129 10.80 2.54 3.30
N SER A 130 11.55 3.54 2.83
CA SER A 130 12.52 4.29 3.64
C SER A 130 11.85 5.05 4.80
N ILE A 131 10.74 5.75 4.52
CA ILE A 131 10.02 6.49 5.55
C ILE A 131 9.38 5.52 6.56
N SER A 132 8.78 4.43 6.09
CA SER A 132 8.14 3.42 6.96
C SER A 132 9.16 2.69 7.84
N GLU A 133 10.36 2.42 7.33
CA GLU A 133 11.46 1.89 8.15
C GLU A 133 11.84 2.86 9.27
N SER A 134 11.97 4.16 8.96
CA SER A 134 12.29 5.17 9.97
C SER A 134 11.21 5.29 11.05
N ILE A 135 9.93 5.18 10.68
CA ILE A 135 8.78 5.10 11.59
C ILE A 135 8.96 3.93 12.56
N VAL A 136 9.14 2.71 12.03
CA VAL A 136 9.31 1.50 12.84
C VAL A 136 10.55 1.59 13.73
N ASP A 137 11.69 2.02 13.22
CA ASP A 137 12.94 2.12 13.99
C ASP A 137 12.84 3.14 15.14
N THR A 138 12.12 4.26 14.91
CA THR A 138 11.83 5.26 15.95
C THR A 138 10.95 4.67 17.05
N ALA A 139 9.88 3.97 16.67
CA ALA A 139 8.99 3.28 17.61
C ALA A 139 9.74 2.16 18.37
N LEU A 140 10.65 1.45 17.70
CA LEU A 140 11.46 0.40 18.31
C LEU A 140 12.39 0.94 19.39
N SER A 141 13.02 2.09 19.13
CA SER A 141 13.96 2.76 20.02
C SER A 141 13.31 3.45 21.22
N SER A 142 12.03 3.81 21.11
CA SER A 142 11.29 4.57 22.14
C SER A 142 10.67 3.68 23.22
N SER A 143 10.72 2.36 23.08
CA SER A 143 10.07 1.41 23.99
C SER A 143 11.00 1.00 25.14
N PRO A 144 10.52 0.97 26.41
CA PRO A 144 11.30 0.49 27.54
C PRO A 144 11.76 -0.95 27.32
N ILE A 145 13.03 -1.24 27.62
CA ILE A 145 13.63 -2.57 27.65
C ILE A 145 13.04 -3.36 28.83
N THR A 146 11.76 -3.69 28.80
CA THR A 146 11.17 -4.71 29.67
C THR A 146 11.03 -5.96 28.83
N GLY A 147 11.83 -6.97 29.12
CA GLY A 147 12.10 -8.16 28.29
C GLY A 147 10.92 -9.12 28.01
N THR A 148 9.72 -8.59 27.80
CA THR A 148 8.56 -9.32 27.30
C THR A 148 8.35 -8.96 25.83
N MET A 149 8.55 -9.94 24.94
CA MET A 149 8.26 -9.89 23.51
C MET A 149 6.75 -9.88 23.24
N ALA A 150 6.00 -8.99 23.91
CA ALA A 150 4.59 -8.81 23.61
C ALA A 150 4.46 -8.05 22.27
N PRO A 151 3.49 -8.44 21.40
CA PRO A 151 3.15 -7.68 20.21
C PRO A 151 2.92 -6.21 20.58
N ARG A 152 3.63 -5.30 19.91
CA ARG A 152 3.46 -3.87 20.18
C ARG A 152 2.23 -3.42 19.42
N PHE A 153 1.15 -3.23 20.17
CA PHE A 153 0.00 -2.53 19.64
C PHE A 153 0.42 -1.08 19.32
N MET A 154 0.77 -0.83 18.05
CA MET A 154 0.84 0.52 17.50
C MET A 154 -0.53 0.79 16.83
N PRO A 155 -1.50 1.35 17.57
CA PRO A 155 -2.78 1.68 16.95
C PRO A 155 -2.57 2.69 15.84
N ASP A 156 -3.12 2.38 14.68
CA ASP A 156 -3.41 3.34 13.61
C ASP A 156 -2.18 4.07 13.06
N THR A 157 -1.19 3.30 12.58
CA THR A 157 0.06 3.87 12.08
C THR A 157 0.02 4.32 10.62
N GLY A 158 -1.06 4.05 9.88
CA GLY A 158 -1.28 4.50 8.49
C GLY A 158 -0.31 3.98 7.42
N PHE A 159 0.76 3.25 7.79
CA PHE A 159 1.80 2.80 6.85
C PHE A 159 1.68 1.33 6.43
N VAL A 160 0.86 0.52 7.09
CA VAL A 160 0.77 -0.93 6.82
C VAL A 160 0.24 -1.20 5.42
N ASN A 161 -0.86 -0.53 5.05
CA ASN A 161 -1.42 -0.64 3.70
C ASN A 161 -0.45 -0.14 2.61
N PRO A 162 0.16 1.05 2.72
CA PRO A 162 1.23 1.49 1.82
C PRO A 162 2.38 0.50 1.64
N LEU A 163 2.89 -0.11 2.71
CA LEU A 163 3.92 -1.14 2.59
C LEU A 163 3.40 -2.39 1.88
N PHE A 164 2.17 -2.81 2.16
CA PHE A 164 1.57 -3.94 1.46
C PHE A 164 1.35 -3.64 -0.03
N CYS A 165 1.01 -2.40 -0.38
CA CYS A 165 1.00 -1.92 -1.76
C CYS A 165 2.38 -2.10 -2.41
N VAL A 166 3.48 -1.69 -1.76
CA VAL A 166 4.84 -1.92 -2.28
C VAL A 166 5.11 -3.40 -2.51
N VAL A 167 4.78 -4.26 -1.53
CA VAL A 167 5.00 -5.72 -1.61
C VAL A 167 4.29 -6.35 -2.81
N THR A 168 3.11 -5.83 -3.15
CA THR A 168 2.24 -6.41 -4.16
C THR A 168 2.36 -5.74 -5.53
N TRP A 169 2.76 -4.47 -5.62
CA TRP A 169 2.87 -3.70 -6.86
C TRP A 169 4.29 -3.59 -7.39
N CYS A 170 5.28 -3.50 -6.51
CA CYS A 170 6.67 -3.38 -6.93
C CYS A 170 7.22 -4.79 -7.25
N GLN A 171 7.84 -4.96 -8.42
CA GLN A 171 8.57 -6.19 -8.74
C GLN A 171 10.08 -6.10 -8.46
N ASN A 172 10.59 -5.00 -7.89
CA ASN A 172 11.99 -4.93 -7.47
C ASN A 172 12.23 -5.89 -6.29
N PRO A 173 13.09 -6.92 -6.47
CA PRO A 173 13.24 -7.98 -5.48
C PRO A 173 13.89 -7.51 -4.17
N HIS A 174 14.64 -6.40 -4.18
CA HIS A 174 15.24 -5.83 -2.98
C HIS A 174 14.23 -5.00 -2.17
N LEU A 175 13.48 -4.13 -2.84
CA LEU A 175 12.47 -3.30 -2.17
C LEU A 175 11.36 -4.14 -1.54
N ARG A 176 10.92 -5.20 -2.23
CA ARG A 176 9.88 -6.11 -1.69
C ARG A 176 10.33 -6.82 -0.42
N ARG A 177 11.54 -7.39 -0.41
CA ARG A 177 12.09 -8.06 0.78
C ARG A 177 12.20 -7.09 1.94
N LYS A 178 12.70 -5.88 1.68
CA LYS A 178 12.77 -4.82 2.69
C LYS A 178 11.39 -4.44 3.23
N ALA A 179 10.39 -4.29 2.37
CA ALA A 179 9.02 -3.99 2.78
C ALA A 179 8.41 -5.10 3.65
N ILE A 180 8.62 -6.38 3.29
CA ILE A 180 8.21 -7.54 4.09
C ILE A 180 8.90 -7.50 5.46
N ASP A 181 10.21 -7.28 5.50
CA ASP A 181 10.98 -7.25 6.75
C ASP A 181 10.51 -6.11 7.68
N ILE A 182 10.09 -4.96 7.13
CA ILE A 182 9.50 -3.86 7.91
C ILE A 182 8.14 -4.28 8.50
N LEU A 183 7.27 -4.88 7.68
CA LEU A 183 5.95 -5.34 8.11
C LEU A 183 6.05 -6.35 9.28
N GLU A 184 7.02 -7.26 9.22
CA GLU A 184 7.25 -8.21 10.32
C GLU A 184 7.73 -7.57 11.62
N ARG A 185 8.62 -6.59 11.51
CA ARG A 185 9.15 -5.88 12.66
C ARG A 185 8.12 -4.94 13.30
N ALA A 186 7.20 -4.42 12.49
CA ALA A 186 6.16 -3.52 12.96
C ALA A 186 5.24 -4.17 14.00
N ALA A 187 4.86 -5.45 13.77
CA ALA A 187 3.98 -6.23 14.65
C ALA A 187 2.73 -5.44 15.11
N CYS A 188 2.17 -4.63 14.21
CA CYS A 188 1.05 -3.74 14.47
C CYS A 188 -0.19 -4.08 13.63
N ARG A 189 -1.33 -3.49 14.03
CA ARG A 189 -2.60 -3.55 13.32
C ARG A 189 -3.15 -2.16 13.09
N ASP A 190 -3.50 -1.88 11.85
CA ASP A 190 -3.98 -0.61 11.33
C ASP A 190 -5.37 -0.83 10.70
N GLY A 191 -6.41 -0.71 11.54
CA GLY A 191 -7.77 -1.08 11.17
C GLY A 191 -7.91 -2.54 10.73
N PHE A 192 -8.24 -2.73 9.45
CA PHE A 192 -8.33 -4.05 8.81
C PHE A 192 -6.97 -4.66 8.48
N TRP A 193 -5.91 -3.85 8.45
CA TRP A 193 -4.58 -4.26 8.06
C TRP A 193 -3.81 -4.83 9.24
N ASP A 194 -3.44 -6.09 9.17
CA ASP A 194 -2.55 -6.74 10.14
C ASP A 194 -1.17 -6.92 9.49
N SER A 195 -0.15 -6.30 10.06
CA SER A 195 1.18 -6.27 9.47
C SER A 195 1.81 -7.66 9.33
N GLU A 196 1.53 -8.59 10.24
CA GLU A 196 2.04 -9.96 10.17
C GLU A 196 1.34 -10.75 9.05
N ILE A 197 0.02 -10.61 8.93
CA ILE A 197 -0.74 -11.21 7.83
C ILE A 197 -0.26 -10.64 6.48
N CYS A 198 -0.03 -9.33 6.40
CA CYS A 198 0.51 -8.68 5.21
C CYS A 198 1.91 -9.20 4.85
N ALA A 199 2.81 -9.34 5.83
CA ALA A 199 4.15 -9.87 5.60
C ALA A 199 4.12 -11.31 5.08
N ARG A 200 3.33 -12.20 5.72
CA ARG A 200 3.16 -13.59 5.30
C ARG A 200 2.58 -13.68 3.90
N THR A 201 1.50 -12.96 3.63
CA THR A 201 0.89 -12.89 2.30
C THR A 201 1.89 -12.39 1.26
N GLY A 202 2.65 -11.35 1.61
CA GLY A 202 3.70 -10.78 0.79
C GLY A 202 4.78 -11.76 0.38
N ARG A 203 5.25 -12.59 1.31
CA ARG A 203 6.20 -13.67 1.00
C ARG A 203 5.64 -14.67 0.03
N ILE A 204 4.35 -15.01 0.14
CA ILE A 204 3.72 -15.98 -0.74
C ILE A 204 3.59 -15.40 -2.15
N ILE A 205 3.18 -14.14 -2.29
CA ILE A 205 3.16 -13.45 -3.59
C ILE A 205 4.56 -13.48 -4.21
N MET A 206 5.57 -13.04 -3.46
CA MET A 206 6.95 -13.01 -3.92
C MET A 206 7.43 -14.41 -4.34
N MET A 207 7.21 -15.42 -3.49
CA MET A 207 7.57 -16.80 -3.81
C MET A 207 6.88 -17.33 -5.08
N LEU A 208 5.61 -17.01 -5.30
CA LEU A 208 4.85 -17.46 -6.47
C LEU A 208 5.31 -16.78 -7.77
N GLU A 209 5.57 -15.47 -7.72
CA GLU A 209 6.05 -14.69 -8.86
C GLU A 209 7.50 -15.05 -9.23
N GLU A 210 8.34 -15.23 -8.23
CA GLU A 210 9.77 -15.54 -8.36
C GLU A 210 10.04 -17.03 -8.64
N ARG A 211 9.04 -17.91 -8.46
CA ARG A 211 9.20 -19.36 -8.66
C ARG A 211 9.69 -19.67 -10.08
N ASP A 212 10.65 -20.58 -10.18
CA ASP A 212 11.26 -21.02 -11.43
C ASP A 212 12.00 -19.92 -12.20
N LEU A 213 12.20 -18.75 -11.59
CA LEU A 213 13.11 -17.72 -12.08
C LEU A 213 14.50 -17.93 -11.46
N GLY A 214 15.54 -17.52 -12.19
CA GLY A 214 16.91 -17.54 -11.69
C GLY A 214 17.15 -16.43 -10.65
N ALA A 215 18.41 -16.01 -10.52
CA ALA A 215 18.72 -14.81 -9.75
C ALA A 215 18.04 -13.59 -10.39
N MET A 216 17.29 -12.83 -9.58
CA MET A 216 16.65 -11.57 -10.02
C MET A 216 17.36 -10.39 -9.38
N SER A 217 17.45 -9.33 -10.16
CA SER A 217 18.16 -8.09 -9.84
C SER A 217 17.27 -6.85 -10.01
N CYS A 218 16.23 -6.92 -10.84
CA CYS A 218 15.35 -5.80 -11.13
C CYS A 218 13.90 -6.25 -11.40
N SER A 219 12.98 -5.30 -11.46
CA SER A 219 11.55 -5.53 -11.73
C SER A 219 11.28 -6.23 -13.06
N SER A 220 12.08 -5.94 -14.10
CA SER A 220 11.91 -6.53 -15.43
C SER A 220 12.23 -8.03 -15.50
N ASP A 221 12.89 -8.60 -14.48
CA ASP A 221 13.19 -10.03 -14.41
C ASP A 221 11.92 -10.88 -14.18
N ILE A 222 10.84 -10.29 -13.65
CA ILE A 222 9.55 -10.94 -13.45
C ILE A 222 8.63 -10.60 -14.65
N PRO A 223 8.36 -11.56 -15.55
CA PRO A 223 7.54 -11.29 -16.74
C PRO A 223 6.07 -11.05 -16.37
N SER A 224 5.36 -10.29 -17.21
CA SER A 224 3.96 -9.89 -16.96
C SER A 224 3.02 -11.04 -16.59
N TRP A 225 3.14 -12.20 -17.24
CA TRP A 225 2.31 -13.38 -16.98
C TRP A 225 2.61 -14.11 -15.67
N LYS A 226 3.75 -13.81 -15.00
CA LYS A 226 4.04 -14.28 -13.65
C LYS A 226 3.50 -13.34 -12.58
N ARG A 227 3.31 -12.05 -12.90
CA ARG A 227 2.87 -11.02 -11.94
C ARG A 227 1.43 -11.26 -11.47
N ILE A 228 1.25 -11.30 -10.16
CA ILE A 228 -0.03 -11.58 -9.51
C ILE A 228 -0.83 -10.28 -9.42
N CYS A 229 -2.03 -10.28 -9.99
CA CYS A 229 -2.92 -9.11 -10.01
C CYS A 229 -3.99 -9.13 -8.91
N MET A 230 -4.23 -10.30 -8.30
CA MET A 230 -5.16 -10.46 -7.19
C MET A 230 -4.74 -11.66 -6.35
N ILE A 231 -4.89 -11.53 -5.03
CA ILE A 231 -4.66 -12.60 -4.06
C ILE A 231 -5.75 -12.60 -3.00
N GLU A 232 -6.28 -13.78 -2.70
CA GLU A 232 -7.31 -14.04 -1.70
C GLU A 232 -6.83 -15.17 -0.79
N PRO A 233 -6.30 -14.85 0.40
CA PRO A 233 -6.04 -15.84 1.43
C PRO A 233 -7.36 -16.44 1.92
N LYS A 234 -7.48 -17.76 1.90
CA LYS A 234 -8.59 -18.53 2.46
C LYS A 234 -8.11 -19.35 3.64
N PHE A 235 -8.68 -19.09 4.80
CA PHE A 235 -8.42 -19.84 6.02
C PHE A 235 -9.45 -20.95 6.15
N ALA A 236 -9.01 -22.21 6.28
CA ALA A 236 -9.91 -23.30 6.59
C ALA A 236 -10.44 -23.17 8.03
N GLU A 237 -11.72 -23.49 8.26
CA GLU A 237 -12.38 -23.31 9.55
C GLU A 237 -11.83 -24.24 10.65
N GLU A 238 -11.36 -25.44 10.33
CA GLU A 238 -10.74 -26.37 11.30
C GLU A 238 -9.60 -27.19 10.68
N GLY A 239 -8.37 -27.04 11.19
CA GLY A 239 -7.22 -27.93 10.95
C GLY A 239 -6.69 -28.10 9.52
N GLY A 240 -7.31 -27.45 8.53
CA GLY A 240 -7.14 -27.75 7.09
C GLY A 240 -6.05 -26.96 6.34
N GLY A 241 -5.21 -26.18 7.02
CA GLY A 241 -4.21 -25.32 6.38
C GLY A 241 -4.82 -24.05 5.75
N ALA A 242 -3.97 -23.21 5.15
CA ALA A 242 -4.41 -22.05 4.37
C ALA A 242 -4.29 -22.35 2.87
N PHE A 243 -5.29 -21.90 2.12
CA PHE A 243 -5.27 -21.92 0.66
C PHE A 243 -5.15 -20.50 0.17
N ILE A 244 -4.45 -20.31 -0.94
CA ILE A 244 -4.43 -19.03 -1.61
C ILE A 244 -5.02 -19.20 -2.99
N ARG A 245 -6.03 -18.38 -3.25
CA ARG A 245 -6.53 -18.15 -4.59
C ARG A 245 -5.88 -16.90 -5.13
N TYR A 246 -5.34 -16.97 -6.35
CA TYR A 246 -4.69 -15.82 -6.97
C TYR A 246 -4.96 -15.76 -8.47
N MET A 247 -4.78 -14.58 -9.06
CA MET A 247 -4.93 -14.35 -10.49
C MET A 247 -3.67 -13.73 -11.08
N ARG A 248 -3.36 -14.10 -12.33
CA ARG A 248 -2.28 -13.48 -13.14
C ARG A 248 -2.63 -13.52 -14.62
N ALA A 249 -1.92 -12.75 -15.43
CA ALA A 249 -2.13 -12.76 -16.88
C ALA A 249 -1.82 -14.13 -17.50
N ALA A 250 -2.61 -14.54 -18.49
CA ALA A 250 -2.42 -15.80 -19.20
C ALA A 250 -1.07 -15.83 -19.90
N LYS A 251 -0.31 -16.92 -19.76
CA LYS A 251 1.05 -17.03 -20.34
C LYS A 251 1.07 -16.94 -21.87
N LEU A 252 0.05 -17.47 -22.52
CA LEU A 252 -0.10 -17.39 -23.98
C LEU A 252 -0.59 -16.01 -24.45
N GLY A 253 -0.82 -15.09 -23.51
CA GLY A 253 -1.41 -13.77 -23.79
C GLY A 253 -2.85 -13.87 -24.29
N GLY A 254 -3.32 -12.76 -24.83
CA GLY A 254 -4.67 -12.62 -25.37
C GLY A 254 -5.50 -11.58 -24.61
N LYS A 255 -6.57 -11.13 -25.26
CA LYS A 255 -7.50 -10.16 -24.71
C LYS A 255 -8.90 -10.76 -24.64
N ASP A 256 -9.67 -10.39 -23.63
CA ASP A 256 -11.09 -10.70 -23.54
C ASP A 256 -11.91 -9.88 -24.56
N ASP A 257 -13.22 -10.13 -24.61
CA ASP A 257 -14.14 -9.43 -25.52
C ASP A 257 -14.17 -7.91 -25.30
N ASN A 258 -13.68 -7.43 -24.15
CA ASN A 258 -13.60 -6.02 -23.79
C ASN A 258 -12.21 -5.41 -24.04
N GLY A 259 -11.28 -6.18 -24.63
CA GLY A 259 -9.92 -5.73 -24.92
C GLY A 259 -8.96 -5.74 -23.71
N SER A 260 -9.36 -6.32 -22.58
CA SER A 260 -8.54 -6.44 -21.36
C SER A 260 -7.67 -7.70 -21.42
N ILE A 261 -6.50 -7.69 -20.78
CA ILE A 261 -5.62 -8.88 -20.74
C ILE A 261 -6.38 -10.08 -20.14
N LEU A 262 -6.33 -11.23 -20.82
CA LEU A 262 -6.88 -12.49 -20.30
C LEU A 262 -6.15 -12.90 -19.01
N LYS A 263 -6.92 -13.25 -17.98
CA LYS A 263 -6.42 -13.69 -16.68
C LYS A 263 -6.77 -15.14 -16.41
N GLU A 264 -5.84 -15.84 -15.78
CA GLU A 264 -6.02 -17.20 -15.29
C GLU A 264 -6.13 -17.17 -13.76
N VAL A 265 -7.05 -17.98 -13.23
CA VAL A 265 -7.27 -18.13 -11.78
C VAL A 265 -6.59 -19.41 -11.32
N PHE A 266 -5.81 -19.30 -10.25
CA PHE A 266 -5.10 -20.39 -9.62
C PHE A 266 -5.58 -20.55 -8.18
N GLU A 267 -5.58 -21.79 -7.69
CA GLU A 267 -5.78 -22.10 -6.27
C GLU A 267 -4.70 -23.09 -5.85
N GLU A 268 -3.88 -22.71 -4.87
CA GLU A 268 -2.77 -23.53 -4.38
C GLU A 268 -2.81 -23.58 -2.85
N THR A 269 -2.50 -24.75 -2.28
CA THR A 269 -2.21 -24.87 -0.86
C THR A 269 -0.80 -24.34 -0.62
N VAL A 270 -0.68 -23.41 0.33
CA VAL A 270 0.60 -22.81 0.69
C VAL A 270 0.82 -22.94 2.20
N PRO A 271 2.06 -23.10 2.64
CA PRO A 271 2.37 -23.09 4.07
C PRO A 271 2.02 -21.71 4.64
N TRP A 272 1.31 -21.69 5.78
CA TRP A 272 0.88 -20.48 6.48
C TRP A 272 1.62 -20.27 7.80
#